data_AF-A0A2N1SS35-F1
#
_entry.id   AF-A0A2N1SS35-F1
#
_cell.length_a   1.000
_cell.length_b   1.000
_cell.length_c   1.000
_cell.angle_alpha   90.00
_cell.angle_beta   90.00
_cell.angle_gamma   90.00
#
_symmetry.space_group_name_H-M   'P 1'
#
loop_
_entity.id
_entity.type
_entity.pdbx_description
1 polymer ?
#
loop_
_entity_poly.entity_id
_entity_poly.type
_entity_poly.pdbx_seq_one_letter_code
_entity_poly.pdbx_strand_id
1 'polypeptide(L)'
;MSYQEKKILTNMLSGIVVLVAYYIYAFGRYRNGLAEANDLKFWAGAMLLFIGIGVVASIIIMIIFHILYAIAIAVKQRNYDDKEINHTIEASMVEDEMDTLIGLKSSRIGFIFAGIGFVAALVSLMLGQPPFVMLNLLFFSFSIGSLAEGGFSIYYYRKGL
;
A
#
# COMPACT_ATOMS: atom_id res chain seq x y z
N MET A 1 -14.32 -1.00 13.58
CA MET A 1 -13.16 -1.55 12.84
C MET A 1 -12.10 -1.97 13.84
N SER A 2 -11.61 -3.20 13.72
CA SER A 2 -10.54 -3.77 14.54
C SER A 2 -9.22 -3.02 14.34
N TYR A 3 -8.22 -3.34 15.16
CA TYR A 3 -6.86 -2.85 14.97
C TYR A 3 -6.33 -3.18 13.57
N GLN A 4 -6.47 -4.45 13.16
CA GLN A 4 -5.99 -4.94 11.86
C GLN A 4 -6.66 -4.21 10.70
N GLU A 5 -7.98 -4.02 10.73
CA GLU A 5 -8.69 -3.29 9.67
C GLU A 5 -8.19 -1.84 9.53
N LYS A 6 -7.93 -1.16 10.66
CA LYS A 6 -7.41 0.22 10.66
C LYS A 6 -5.95 0.29 10.17
N LYS A 7 -5.12 -0.68 10.56
CA LYS A 7 -3.74 -0.82 10.10
C LYS A 7 -3.70 -0.99 8.58
N ILE A 8 -4.52 -1.89 8.04
CA ILE A 8 -4.62 -2.13 6.59
C ILE A 8 -5.08 -0.87 5.86
N LEU A 9 -6.11 -0.19 6.36
CA LEU A 9 -6.59 1.06 5.77
C LEU A 9 -5.50 2.14 5.76
N THR A 10 -4.73 2.26 6.84
CA THR A 10 -3.64 3.23 6.96
C THR A 10 -2.52 2.92 5.96
N ASN A 11 -2.14 1.65 5.82
CA ASN A 11 -1.17 1.21 4.81
C ASN A 11 -1.66 1.51 3.39
N MET A 12 -2.91 1.17 3.06
CA MET A 12 -3.49 1.49 1.76
C MET A 12 -3.45 2.98 1.46
N LEU A 13 -3.84 3.82 2.43
CA LEU A 13 -3.82 5.27 2.25
C LEU A 13 -2.41 5.79 2.00
N SER A 14 -1.40 5.29 2.73
CA SER A 14 0.00 5.64 2.48
C SER A 14 0.45 5.24 1.06
N GLY A 15 0.06 4.05 0.59
CA GLY A 15 0.36 3.58 -0.76
C GLY A 15 -0.27 4.48 -1.83
N ILE A 16 -1.52 4.89 -1.64
CA ILE A 16 -2.21 5.83 -2.54
C ILE A 16 -1.47 7.16 -2.58
N VAL A 17 -1.09 7.71 -1.43
CA VAL A 17 -0.37 8.99 -1.36
C VAL A 17 0.96 8.92 -2.12
N VAL A 18 1.74 7.85 -1.92
CA VAL A 18 3.02 7.66 -2.61
C VAL A 18 2.81 7.50 -4.12
N LEU A 19 1.81 6.72 -4.53
CA LEU A 19 1.48 6.51 -5.94
C LEU A 19 1.07 7.83 -6.63
N VAL A 20 0.17 8.59 -6.01
CA VAL A 20 -0.29 9.88 -6.53
C VAL A 20 0.87 10.87 -6.60
N ALA A 21 1.72 10.93 -5.57
CA ALA A 21 2.89 11.79 -5.56
C ALA A 21 3.89 11.41 -6.68
N TYR A 22 4.08 10.11 -6.94
CA TYR A 22 4.88 9.63 -8.06
C TYR A 22 4.32 10.13 -9.40
N TYR A 23 3.03 9.96 -9.64
CA TYR A 23 2.40 10.40 -10.90
C TYR A 23 2.52 11.91 -11.10
N ILE A 24 2.27 12.70 -10.04
CA ILE A 24 2.41 14.16 -10.09
C ILE A 24 3.85 14.56 -10.43
N TYR A 25 4.83 13.91 -9.81
CA TYR A 25 6.25 14.20 -10.05
C TYR A 25 6.70 13.80 -11.47
N ALA A 26 6.48 12.53 -11.84
CA ALA A 26 7.00 11.98 -13.09
C ALA A 26 6.32 12.60 -14.31
N PHE A 27 4.97 12.67 -14.32
CA PHE A 27 4.23 13.26 -15.44
C PHE A 27 4.29 14.79 -15.43
N GLY A 28 4.49 15.42 -14.26
CA GLY A 28 4.78 16.86 -14.19
C GLY A 28 6.11 17.20 -14.88
N ARG A 29 7.17 16.43 -14.64
CA ARG A 29 8.47 16.59 -15.31
C ARG A 29 8.39 16.31 -16.81
N TYR A 30 7.65 15.28 -17.21
CA TYR A 30 7.38 14.96 -18.62
C TYR A 30 6.66 16.12 -19.33
N ARG A 31 5.57 16.64 -18.75
CA ARG A 31 4.79 17.75 -19.35
C ARG A 31 5.59 19.04 -19.49
N ASN A 32 6.54 19.28 -18.60
CA ASN A 32 7.40 20.46 -18.63
C ASN A 32 8.62 20.30 -19.55
N GLY A 33 8.72 19.19 -20.31
CA GLY A 33 9.84 18.92 -21.21
C GLY A 33 11.17 18.60 -20.48
N LEU A 34 11.12 18.36 -19.17
CA LEU A 34 12.29 18.05 -18.35
C LEU A 34 12.61 16.55 -18.31
N ALA A 35 11.74 15.72 -18.88
CA ALA A 35 11.91 14.29 -19.03
C ALA A 35 11.33 13.86 -20.37
N GLU A 36 12.07 13.04 -21.12
CA GLU A 36 11.61 12.49 -22.39
C GLU A 36 10.94 11.13 -22.19
N ALA A 37 10.02 10.78 -23.10
CA ALA A 37 9.39 9.47 -23.12
C ALA A 37 10.40 8.32 -23.27
N ASN A 38 11.50 8.56 -23.98
CA ASN A 38 12.54 7.56 -24.21
C ASN A 38 13.64 7.56 -23.15
N ASP A 39 13.62 8.47 -22.17
CA ASP A 39 14.60 8.48 -21.08
C ASP A 39 14.23 7.46 -20.00
N LEU A 40 14.53 6.19 -20.28
CA LEU A 40 14.28 5.09 -19.36
C LEU A 40 15.05 5.23 -18.05
N LYS A 41 16.20 5.93 -18.06
CA LYS A 41 16.99 6.17 -16.85
C LYS A 41 16.24 7.10 -15.91
N PHE A 42 15.61 8.15 -16.43
CA PHE A 42 14.72 9.01 -15.65
C PHE A 42 13.55 8.23 -15.06
N TRP A 43 12.82 7.47 -15.88
CA TRP A 43 11.63 6.73 -15.41
C TRP A 43 11.97 5.69 -14.34
N ALA A 44 13.00 4.88 -14.57
CA ALA A 44 13.46 3.90 -13.60
C ALA A 44 13.99 4.57 -12.32
N GLY A 45 14.77 5.65 -12.46
CA GLY A 45 15.29 6.42 -11.32
C GLY A 45 14.18 7.04 -10.48
N ALA A 46 13.14 7.61 -11.11
CA ALA A 46 11.99 8.15 -10.42
C ALA A 46 11.21 7.04 -9.69
N MET A 47 10.98 5.88 -10.31
CA MET A 47 10.32 4.76 -9.64
C MET A 47 11.11 4.26 -8.44
N LEU A 48 12.42 4.05 -8.57
CA LEU A 48 13.28 3.63 -7.46
C LEU A 48 13.28 4.64 -6.31
N LEU A 49 13.32 5.94 -6.64
CA LEU A 49 13.23 7.01 -5.65
C LEU A 49 11.91 6.94 -4.87
N PHE A 50 10.77 6.81 -5.57
CA PHE A 50 9.46 6.75 -4.93
C PHE A 50 9.20 5.45 -4.18
N ILE A 51 9.77 4.32 -4.62
CA ILE A 51 9.78 3.08 -3.84
C ILE A 51 10.52 3.31 -2.52
N GLY A 52 11.74 3.90 -2.57
CA GLY A 52 12.52 4.21 -1.37
C GLY A 52 11.79 5.18 -0.42
N ILE A 53 11.25 6.28 -0.94
CA ILE A 53 10.43 7.22 -0.17
C ILE A 53 9.21 6.52 0.42
N GLY A 54 8.55 5.65 -0.34
CA GLY A 54 7.38 4.91 0.10
C GLY A 54 7.66 3.98 1.27
N VAL A 55 8.80 3.28 1.26
CA VAL A 55 9.24 2.43 2.37
C VAL A 55 9.51 3.25 3.63
N VAL A 56 10.23 4.37 3.50
CA VAL A 56 10.52 5.24 4.66
C VAL A 56 9.23 5.86 5.21
N ALA A 57 8.35 6.34 4.32
CA ALA A 57 7.07 6.92 4.68
C ALA A 57 6.16 5.91 5.37
N SER A 58 6.09 4.66 4.89
CA SER A 58 5.25 3.63 5.51
C SER A 58 5.73 3.29 6.92
N ILE A 59 7.04 3.21 7.16
CA ILE A 59 7.61 3.01 8.50
C ILE A 59 7.19 4.15 9.44
N ILE A 60 7.38 5.41 9.02
CA ILE A 60 7.04 6.59 9.83
C ILE A 60 5.53 6.63 10.12
N ILE A 61 4.70 6.43 9.10
CA ILE A 61 3.24 6.44 9.22
C ILE A 61 2.79 5.30 10.15
N MET A 62 3.39 4.12 10.08
CA MET A 62 3.07 3.03 10.99
C MET A 62 3.45 3.34 12.43
N ILE A 63 4.63 3.89 12.70
CA ILE A 63 5.02 4.29 14.06
C ILE A 63 4.00 5.28 14.64
N ILE A 64 3.65 6.31 13.86
CA ILE A 64 2.63 7.30 14.28
C ILE A 64 1.28 6.63 14.51
N PHE A 65 0.86 5.71 13.62
CA PHE A 65 -0.40 4.99 13.77
C PHE A 65 -0.46 4.18 15.07
N HIS A 66 0.59 3.44 15.43
CA HIS A 66 0.61 2.65 16.67
C HIS A 66 0.49 3.56 17.90
N ILE A 67 1.21 4.69 17.90
CA ILE A 67 1.15 5.68 19.00
C ILE A 67 -0.27 6.26 19.12
N LEU A 68 -0.84 6.74 18.00
CA LEU A 68 -2.19 7.31 17.99
C LEU A 68 -3.26 6.28 18.41
N TYR A 69 -3.08 5.03 18.02
CA TYR A 69 -3.99 3.95 18.39
C TYR A 69 -3.94 3.67 19.91
N ALA A 70 -2.74 3.58 20.48
CA ALA A 70 -2.55 3.41 21.92
C ALA A 70 -3.17 4.57 22.72
N ILE A 71 -2.94 5.81 22.30
CA ILE A 71 -3.56 7.00 22.91
C ILE A 71 -5.08 6.93 22.81
N ALA A 72 -5.62 6.55 21.66
CA ALA A 72 -7.07 6.45 21.46
C ALA A 72 -7.72 5.42 22.40
N ILE A 73 -7.05 4.29 22.68
CA ILE A 73 -7.52 3.30 23.66
C ILE A 73 -7.44 3.87 25.08
N ALA A 74 -6.30 4.44 25.47
CA ALA A 74 -6.11 5.00 26.80
C ALA A 74 -7.13 6.10 27.14
N VAL A 75 -7.44 6.99 26.17
CA VAL A 75 -8.48 8.02 26.34
C VAL A 75 -9.87 7.40 26.46
N LYS A 76 -10.18 6.35 25.70
CA LYS A 76 -11.49 5.69 25.73
C LYS A 76 -11.72 4.90 27.02
N GLN A 77 -10.66 4.33 27.60
CA GLN A 77 -10.69 3.50 28.79
C GLN A 77 -10.20 4.23 30.05
N ARG A 78 -10.30 5.57 30.08
CA ARG A 78 -9.75 6.42 31.15
C ARG A 78 -10.19 6.09 32.60
N ASN A 79 -11.26 5.30 32.76
CA ASN A 79 -11.78 4.89 34.07
C ASN A 79 -11.27 3.50 34.54
N TYR A 80 -10.48 2.81 33.72
CA TYR A 80 -9.90 1.50 34.04
C TYR A 80 -8.47 1.65 34.56
N ASP A 81 -7.97 0.61 35.22
CA ASP A 81 -6.59 0.56 35.70
C ASP A 81 -5.59 0.53 34.53
N ASP A 82 -4.43 1.16 34.70
CA ASP A 82 -3.39 1.25 33.66
C ASP A 82 -2.94 -0.14 33.18
N LYS A 83 -2.99 -1.13 34.07
CA LYS A 83 -2.67 -2.53 33.75
C LYS A 83 -3.70 -3.17 32.81
N GLU A 84 -4.97 -2.85 32.96
CA GLU A 84 -6.04 -3.35 32.09
C GLU A 84 -6.02 -2.66 30.71
N ILE A 85 -5.67 -1.37 30.68
CA ILE A 85 -5.48 -0.62 29.44
C ILE A 85 -4.35 -1.23 28.61
N ASN A 86 -3.18 -1.44 29.23
CA ASN A 86 -2.03 -2.05 28.55
C ASN A 86 -2.33 -3.47 28.06
N HIS A 87 -2.98 -4.31 28.87
CA HIS A 87 -3.41 -5.64 28.45
C HIS A 87 -4.35 -5.59 27.24
N THR A 88 -5.31 -4.65 27.20
CA THR A 88 -6.22 -4.47 26.06
C THR A 88 -5.46 -4.08 24.80
N ILE A 89 -4.47 -3.18 24.92
CA ILE A 89 -3.64 -2.75 23.79
C ILE A 89 -2.86 -3.94 23.25
N GLU A 90 -2.13 -4.66 24.11
CA GLU A 90 -1.33 -5.83 23.72
C GLU A 90 -2.20 -6.91 23.05
N ALA A 91 -3.31 -7.29 23.69
CA ALA A 91 -4.22 -8.30 23.16
C ALA A 91 -4.80 -7.92 21.79
N SER A 92 -5.00 -6.62 21.51
CA SER A 92 -5.52 -6.15 20.22
C SER A 92 -4.51 -6.17 19.08
N MET A 93 -3.21 -6.29 19.39
CA MET A 93 -2.10 -6.29 18.43
C MET A 93 -1.57 -7.69 18.12
N VAL A 94 -2.02 -8.72 18.85
CA VAL A 94 -1.68 -10.12 18.58
C VAL A 94 -2.34 -10.54 17.28
N GLU A 95 -1.55 -11.16 16.40
CA GLU A 95 -2.02 -11.74 15.14
C GLU A 95 -2.58 -13.14 15.38
N ASP A 96 -3.75 -13.42 14.81
CA ASP A 96 -4.42 -14.72 14.96
C ASP A 96 -4.36 -15.58 13.67
N GLU A 97 -4.91 -16.79 13.73
CA GLU A 97 -4.97 -17.68 12.56
C GLU A 97 -5.86 -17.13 11.44
N MET A 98 -6.92 -16.39 11.81
CA MET A 98 -7.85 -15.77 10.86
C MET A 98 -7.13 -14.66 10.07
N ASP A 99 -6.36 -13.81 10.74
CA ASP A 99 -5.52 -12.75 10.17
C ASP A 99 -4.57 -13.35 9.13
N THR A 100 -3.93 -14.47 9.47
CA THR A 100 -3.03 -15.20 8.57
C THR A 100 -3.76 -15.72 7.33
N LEU A 101 -4.92 -16.35 7.50
CA LEU A 101 -5.74 -16.86 6.39
C LEU A 101 -6.24 -15.73 5.48
N ILE A 102 -6.66 -14.61 6.07
CA ILE A 102 -7.06 -13.41 5.33
C ILE A 102 -5.90 -12.87 4.52
N GLY A 103 -4.70 -12.80 5.12
CA GLY A 103 -3.47 -12.38 4.43
C GLY A 103 -3.17 -13.25 3.21
N LEU A 104 -3.18 -14.58 3.37
CA LEU A 104 -2.93 -15.52 2.27
C LEU A 104 -3.97 -15.40 1.15
N LYS A 105 -5.25 -15.26 1.50
CA LYS A 105 -6.35 -15.16 0.53
C LYS A 105 -6.33 -13.85 -0.24
N SER A 106 -6.01 -12.75 0.44
CA SER A 106 -5.97 -11.41 -0.15
C SER A 106 -4.71 -11.21 -1.00
N SER A 107 -3.58 -11.76 -0.58
CA SER A 107 -2.33 -11.73 -1.36
C SER A 107 -2.49 -12.42 -2.72
N ARG A 108 -3.26 -13.52 -2.79
CA ARG A 108 -3.61 -14.15 -4.08
C ARG A 108 -4.26 -13.16 -5.05
N ILE A 109 -5.12 -12.27 -4.56
CA ILE A 109 -5.77 -11.26 -5.39
C ILE A 109 -4.75 -10.22 -5.85
N GLY A 110 -3.87 -9.76 -4.96
CA GLY A 110 -2.75 -8.89 -5.33
C GLY A 110 -1.90 -9.46 -6.46
N PHE A 111 -1.56 -10.75 -6.40
CA PHE A 111 -0.82 -11.44 -7.46
C PHE A 111 -1.59 -11.57 -8.78
N ILE A 112 -2.91 -11.73 -8.74
CA ILE A 112 -3.74 -11.74 -9.96
C ILE A 112 -3.62 -10.39 -10.67
N PHE A 113 -3.74 -9.28 -9.93
CA PHE A 113 -3.57 -7.94 -10.51
C PHE A 113 -2.16 -7.77 -11.08
N ALA A 114 -1.12 -8.10 -10.30
CA ALA A 114 0.27 -8.04 -10.74
C ALA A 114 0.49 -8.85 -12.03
N GLY A 115 -0.03 -10.08 -12.10
CA GLY A 115 0.05 -10.94 -13.27
C GLY A 115 -0.66 -10.36 -14.50
N ILE A 116 -1.88 -9.85 -14.34
CA ILE A 116 -2.63 -9.18 -15.42
C ILE A 116 -1.84 -7.98 -15.95
N GLY A 117 -1.30 -7.14 -15.06
CA GLY A 117 -0.52 -5.98 -15.48
C GLY A 117 0.81 -6.35 -16.11
N PHE A 118 1.45 -7.44 -15.69
CA PHE A 118 2.65 -7.95 -16.36
C PHE A 118 2.36 -8.35 -17.81
N VAL A 119 1.27 -9.11 -18.03
CA VAL A 119 0.83 -9.48 -19.39
C VAL A 119 0.48 -8.22 -20.20
N ALA A 120 -0.26 -7.27 -19.62
CA ALA A 120 -0.62 -6.01 -20.28
C ALA A 120 0.62 -5.18 -20.65
N ALA A 121 1.65 -5.17 -19.80
CA ALA A 121 2.91 -4.51 -20.07
C ALA A 121 3.64 -5.13 -21.27
N LEU A 122 3.68 -6.46 -21.38
CA LEU A 122 4.26 -7.15 -22.55
C LEU A 122 3.45 -6.87 -23.83
N VAL A 123 2.12 -6.90 -23.75
CA VAL A 123 1.25 -6.55 -24.89
C VAL A 123 1.50 -5.11 -25.34
N SER A 124 1.74 -4.17 -24.43
CA SER A 124 2.05 -2.79 -24.79
C SER A 124 3.31 -2.69 -25.66
N LEU A 125 4.36 -3.46 -25.35
CA LEU A 125 5.57 -3.51 -26.17
C LEU A 125 5.31 -4.15 -27.53
N MET A 126 4.51 -5.21 -27.58
CA MET A 126 4.12 -5.87 -28.83
C MET A 126 3.38 -4.89 -29.77
N LEU A 127 2.58 -3.97 -29.23
CA LEU A 127 1.87 -2.93 -29.98
C LEU A 127 2.76 -1.74 -30.38
N GLY A 128 4.08 -1.82 -30.17
CA GLY A 128 5.04 -0.77 -30.51
C GLY A 128 4.96 0.46 -29.61
N GLN A 129 4.35 0.35 -28.42
CA GLN A 129 4.36 1.44 -27.47
C GLN A 129 5.77 1.68 -26.92
N PRO A 130 6.11 2.94 -26.57
CA PRO A 130 7.39 3.26 -25.98
C PRO A 130 7.63 2.49 -24.67
N PRO A 131 8.88 2.08 -24.34
CA PRO A 131 9.12 1.24 -23.16
C PRO A 131 8.77 1.90 -21.82
N PHE A 132 8.65 3.24 -21.74
CA PHE A 132 8.16 3.89 -20.52
C PHE A 132 6.70 3.52 -20.19
N VAL A 133 5.88 3.21 -21.21
CA VAL A 133 4.48 2.79 -21.02
C VAL A 133 4.44 1.45 -20.29
N MET A 134 5.31 0.51 -20.70
CA MET A 134 5.49 -0.78 -20.02
C MET A 134 5.88 -0.58 -18.55
N LEU A 135 6.89 0.27 -18.28
CA LEU A 135 7.33 0.54 -16.91
C LEU A 135 6.18 1.07 -16.05
N ASN A 136 5.43 2.04 -16.55
CA ASN A 136 4.31 2.65 -15.82
C ASN A 136 3.15 1.66 -15.62
N LEU A 137 2.85 0.81 -16.61
CA LEU A 137 1.86 -0.27 -16.50
C LEU A 137 2.22 -1.25 -15.38
N LEU A 138 3.48 -1.67 -15.32
CA LEU A 138 3.97 -2.55 -14.24
C LEU A 138 3.84 -1.87 -12.88
N PHE A 139 4.40 -0.67 -12.74
CA PHE A 139 4.39 0.06 -11.49
C PHE A 139 2.97 0.31 -10.96
N PHE A 140 2.07 0.69 -11.87
CA PHE A 140 0.66 0.89 -11.58
C PHE A 140 -0.04 -0.40 -11.17
N SER A 141 0.23 -1.49 -11.88
CA SER A 141 -0.36 -2.80 -11.60
C SER A 141 0.02 -3.31 -10.21
N PHE A 142 1.30 -3.22 -9.83
CA PHE A 142 1.74 -3.59 -8.48
C PHE A 142 1.06 -2.73 -7.42
N SER A 143 0.93 -1.42 -7.69
CA SER A 143 0.29 -0.49 -6.76
C SER A 143 -1.20 -0.79 -6.60
N ILE A 144 -1.94 -1.00 -7.70
CA ILE A 144 -3.35 -1.43 -7.64
C ILE A 144 -3.47 -2.79 -6.96
N GLY A 145 -2.58 -3.74 -7.27
CA GLY A 145 -2.59 -5.06 -6.68
C GLY A 145 -2.51 -5.00 -5.16
N SER A 146 -1.62 -4.15 -4.62
CA SER A 146 -1.51 -3.90 -3.18
C SER A 146 -2.77 -3.25 -2.60
N LEU A 147 -3.40 -2.30 -3.31
CA LEU A 147 -4.66 -1.69 -2.88
C LEU A 147 -5.84 -2.67 -2.91
N ALA A 148 -5.91 -3.50 -3.94
CA ALA A 148 -6.91 -4.55 -4.06
C ALA A 148 -6.73 -5.57 -2.92
N GLU A 149 -5.51 -6.03 -2.67
CA GLU A 149 -5.18 -6.89 -1.53
C GLU A 149 -5.69 -6.29 -0.22
N GLY A 150 -5.35 -5.04 0.10
CA GLY A 150 -5.84 -4.39 1.32
C GLY A 150 -7.38 -4.26 1.37
N GLY A 151 -8.02 -3.91 0.25
CA GLY A 151 -9.47 -3.79 0.17
C GLY A 151 -10.18 -5.12 0.38
N PHE A 152 -9.66 -6.20 -0.21
CA PHE A 152 -10.18 -7.56 -0.02
C PHE A 152 -9.92 -8.08 1.39
N SER A 153 -8.77 -7.75 2.00
CA SER A 153 -8.53 -8.07 3.41
C SER A 153 -9.62 -7.46 4.29
N ILE A 154 -9.93 -6.17 4.14
CA ILE A 154 -11.02 -5.52 4.90
C ILE A 154 -12.38 -6.17 4.62
N TYR A 155 -12.66 -6.54 3.37
CA TYR A 155 -13.88 -7.25 3.03
C TYR A 155 -13.98 -8.61 3.74
N TYR A 156 -12.89 -9.38 3.80
CA TYR A 156 -12.86 -10.66 4.51
C TYR A 156 -13.00 -10.51 6.03
N TYR A 157 -12.34 -9.50 6.62
CA TYR A 157 -12.56 -9.15 8.04
C TYR A 157 -14.04 -8.88 8.35
N ARG A 158 -14.71 -8.07 7.52
CA ARG A 158 -16.13 -7.72 7.74
C ARG A 158 -17.09 -8.87 7.53
N LYS A 159 -16.75 -9.79 6.62
CA LYS A 159 -17.56 -10.97 6.35
C LYS A 159 -17.44 -12.03 7.45
N GLY A 160 -16.46 -11.91 8.36
CA GLY A 160 -16.17 -12.92 9.38
C GLY A 160 -15.78 -14.25 8.74
N LEU A 161 -15.03 -14.16 7.63
CA LEU A 161 -14.67 -15.27 6.77
C LEU A 161 -13.61 -16.16 7.41
#